data_AF-A0A438XIP7-F1
#
_entry.id   AF-A0A438XIP7-F1
#
_cell.length_a   1.000
_cell.length_b   1.000
_cell.length_c   1.000
_cell.angle_alpha   90.00
_cell.angle_beta   90.00
_cell.angle_gamma   90.00
#
_symmetry.space_group_name_H-M   'P 1'
#
loop_
_entity.id
_entity.type
_entity.pdbx_description
1 polymer ?
#
loop_
_entity_poly.entity_id
_entity_poly.type
_entity_poly.pdbx_seq_one_letter_code
_entity_poly.pdbx_strand_id
1 'polypeptide(L)'
;LKRFELERYAGSMSPSSYASEVEVLKLDNTLIKPYRIFMNHVLDYEGYRFFQSSYDMDEKGTILSVNKDPGKIPTYLGYAMLILGALWLLLDKNGRFLKLSRFLKSQQVASFLLALILISPFTSSFANEGQIDMHGGKSAKIERQSVENPANKEDSKSAILERLKHLREYSKDHLKAFQRLQVQDFDGRIKPLDTISIEYVHKILRKDDFQGLNAMQVLLGIMFFPNDWRSVKMIYTSNKALRKLIGTPLDESRIAFRDVFDSRGYKLKNLVEEVNQKSPNARNELDKDVLKVDERINLVYTLFSAQFLRIFPS
;
A
#
# COMPACT_ATOMS: atom_id res chain seq x y z
N LEU A 1 -18.62 7.11 -24.98
CA LEU A 1 -17.74 6.12 -24.33
C LEU A 1 -17.76 4.87 -25.18
N LYS A 2 -16.60 4.32 -25.57
CA LYS A 2 -16.53 3.05 -26.31
C LYS A 2 -16.35 1.85 -25.38
N ARG A 3 -15.46 1.96 -24.40
CA ARG A 3 -15.13 0.89 -23.46
C ARG A 3 -14.64 1.44 -22.14
N PHE A 4 -15.00 0.78 -21.05
CA PHE A 4 -14.48 1.04 -19.71
C PHE A 4 -13.76 -0.22 -19.20
N GLU A 5 -12.64 -0.02 -18.52
CA GLU A 5 -11.82 -1.09 -17.95
C GLU A 5 -11.48 -0.74 -16.50
N LEU A 6 -11.65 -1.71 -15.61
CA LEU A 6 -11.32 -1.60 -14.19
C LEU A 6 -10.38 -2.74 -13.82
N GLU A 7 -9.17 -2.39 -13.43
CA GLU A 7 -8.20 -3.32 -12.86
C GLU A 7 -8.26 -3.27 -11.33
N ARG A 8 -8.03 -4.42 -10.70
CA ARG A 8 -7.99 -4.55 -9.24
C ARG A 8 -6.63 -5.08 -8.81
N TYR A 9 -6.22 -4.73 -7.59
CA TYR A 9 -5.04 -5.34 -6.99
C TYR A 9 -5.22 -6.86 -6.90
N ALA A 10 -4.20 -7.61 -7.29
CA ALA A 10 -4.26 -9.07 -7.29
C ALA A 10 -4.61 -9.60 -5.89
N GLY A 11 -5.72 -10.35 -5.77
CA GLY A 11 -6.21 -10.90 -4.50
C GLY A 11 -7.04 -9.95 -3.65
N SER A 12 -7.30 -8.72 -4.12
CA SER A 12 -8.12 -7.71 -3.43
C SER A 12 -9.31 -7.29 -4.30
N MET A 13 -10.36 -6.80 -3.65
CA MET A 13 -11.47 -6.12 -4.30
C MET A 13 -11.20 -4.62 -4.52
N SER A 14 -10.05 -4.08 -4.10
CA SER A 14 -9.71 -2.67 -4.30
C SER A 14 -9.32 -2.38 -5.76
N PRO A 15 -9.86 -1.31 -6.38
CA PRO A 15 -9.47 -0.90 -7.73
C PRO A 15 -8.02 -0.41 -7.73
N SER A 16 -7.20 -0.91 -8.66
CA SER A 16 -5.81 -0.51 -8.87
C SER A 16 -5.66 0.51 -9.98
N SER A 17 -6.47 0.41 -11.03
CA SER A 17 -6.47 1.34 -12.16
C SER A 17 -7.83 1.31 -12.84
N TYR A 18 -8.23 2.42 -13.45
CA TYR A 18 -9.39 2.48 -14.32
C TYR A 18 -9.03 3.24 -15.59
N ALA A 19 -9.58 2.78 -16.71
CA ALA A 19 -9.35 3.35 -18.03
C ALA A 19 -10.66 3.47 -18.80
N SER A 20 -10.78 4.53 -19.59
CA SER A 20 -11.94 4.84 -20.42
C SER A 20 -11.50 5.13 -21.84
N GLU A 21 -11.97 4.35 -22.80
CA GLU A 21 -11.80 4.61 -24.22
C GLU A 21 -12.90 5.56 -24.68
N VAL A 22 -12.52 6.77 -25.07
CA VAL A 22 -13.42 7.84 -25.50
C VAL A 22 -13.14 8.26 -26.93
N GLU A 23 -14.16 8.77 -27.59
CA GLU A 23 -14.03 9.40 -28.90
C GLU A 23 -14.30 10.88 -28.74
N VAL A 24 -13.37 11.70 -29.24
CA VAL A 24 -13.55 13.14 -29.30
C VAL A 24 -14.28 13.46 -30.60
N LEU A 25 -15.50 13.95 -30.49
CA LEU A 25 -16.34 14.35 -31.62
C LEU A 25 -16.43 15.88 -31.69
N LYS A 26 -16.50 16.43 -32.89
CA LYS A 26 -16.94 17.82 -33.11
C LYS A 26 -18.46 17.95 -32.94
N LEU A 27 -18.95 19.18 -32.90
CA LEU A 27 -20.38 19.50 -32.81
C LEU A 27 -21.23 18.90 -33.96
N ASP A 28 -20.60 18.59 -35.09
CA ASP A 28 -21.19 17.96 -36.28
C ASP A 28 -21.08 16.41 -36.28
N ASN A 29 -20.76 15.81 -35.12
CA ASN A 29 -20.50 14.38 -34.94
C ASN A 29 -19.32 13.84 -35.77
N THR A 30 -18.45 14.68 -36.33
CA THR A 30 -17.23 14.21 -36.99
C THR A 30 -16.21 13.74 -35.95
N LEU A 31 -15.68 12.52 -36.15
CA LEU A 31 -14.66 11.95 -35.27
C LEU A 31 -13.33 12.69 -35.44
N ILE A 32 -12.84 13.26 -34.35
CA ILE A 32 -11.55 13.95 -34.32
C ILE A 32 -10.45 12.94 -34.03
N LYS A 33 -10.57 12.23 -32.90
CA LYS A 33 -9.62 11.20 -32.48
C LYS A 33 -10.22 10.27 -31.42
N PRO A 34 -9.93 8.97 -31.47
CA PRO A 34 -10.06 8.11 -30.30
C PRO A 34 -8.97 8.46 -29.29
N TYR A 35 -9.29 8.38 -28.00
CA TYR A 35 -8.34 8.63 -26.92
C TYR A 35 -8.64 7.74 -25.72
N ARG A 36 -7.60 7.25 -25.05
CA ARG A 36 -7.73 6.47 -23.82
C ARG A 36 -7.37 7.34 -22.63
N ILE A 37 -8.35 7.65 -21.79
CA ILE A 37 -8.14 8.37 -20.52
C ILE A 37 -7.92 7.31 -19.43
N PHE A 38 -6.85 7.42 -18.66
CA PHE A 38 -6.53 6.50 -17.58
C PHE A 38 -5.66 7.20 -16.52
N MET A 39 -5.30 6.49 -15.44
CA MET A 39 -4.57 7.10 -14.33
C MET A 39 -3.32 7.87 -14.80
N ASN A 40 -3.18 9.11 -14.38
CA ASN A 40 -2.11 10.07 -14.77
C ASN A 40 -2.06 10.46 -16.26
N HIS A 41 -3.04 10.02 -17.07
CA HIS A 41 -3.16 10.34 -18.48
C HIS A 41 -4.52 10.99 -18.77
N VAL A 42 -4.50 12.32 -18.83
CA VAL A 42 -5.66 13.17 -19.09
C VAL A 42 -5.75 13.55 -20.57
N LEU A 43 -6.97 13.71 -21.07
CA LEU A 43 -7.20 14.22 -22.42
C LEU A 43 -7.20 15.75 -22.38
N ASP A 44 -6.24 16.37 -23.06
CA ASP A 44 -6.21 17.81 -23.30
C ASP A 44 -6.73 18.10 -24.73
N TYR A 45 -7.71 18.99 -24.84
CA TYR A 45 -8.29 19.42 -26.12
C TYR A 45 -8.83 20.87 -26.01
N GLU A 46 -8.38 21.76 -26.90
CA GLU A 46 -8.85 23.16 -27.00
C GLU A 46 -8.88 23.96 -25.66
N GLY A 47 -7.87 23.77 -24.81
CA GLY A 47 -7.78 24.43 -23.50
C GLY A 47 -8.69 23.83 -22.41
N TYR A 48 -9.35 22.70 -22.71
CA TYR A 48 -10.06 21.87 -21.74
C TYR A 48 -9.27 20.62 -21.43
N ARG A 49 -9.22 20.29 -20.15
CA ARG A 49 -8.65 19.05 -19.62
C ARG A 49 -9.78 18.16 -19.13
N PHE A 50 -9.86 16.98 -19.71
CA PHE A 50 -10.77 15.92 -19.33
C PHE A 50 -10.01 14.90 -18.51
N PHE A 51 -10.49 14.68 -17.29
CA PHE A 51 -9.95 13.67 -16.40
C PHE A 51 -11.08 12.77 -15.93
N GLN A 52 -10.74 11.51 -15.73
CA GLN A 52 -11.65 10.55 -15.16
C GLN A 52 -11.74 10.80 -13.65
N SER A 53 -12.89 11.31 -13.20
CA SER A 53 -13.12 11.65 -11.80
C SER A 53 -13.67 10.47 -11.01
N SER A 54 -14.46 9.61 -11.64
CA SER A 54 -15.10 8.45 -11.01
C SER A 54 -15.60 7.44 -12.05
N TYR A 55 -16.33 6.41 -11.62
CA TYR A 55 -16.97 5.39 -12.44
C TYR A 55 -18.30 4.93 -11.82
N ASP A 56 -19.18 4.35 -12.63
CA ASP A 56 -20.52 3.92 -12.20
C ASP A 56 -20.48 2.68 -11.30
N MET A 57 -21.44 2.53 -10.39
CA MET A 57 -21.50 1.40 -9.44
C MET A 57 -21.70 0.03 -10.12
N ASP A 58 -22.19 0.02 -11.36
CA ASP A 58 -22.31 -1.20 -12.15
C ASP A 58 -21.00 -1.59 -12.87
N GLU A 59 -19.92 -0.82 -12.65
CA GLU A 59 -18.59 -1.00 -13.24
C GLU A 59 -18.58 -0.93 -14.77
N LYS A 60 -19.59 -0.30 -15.41
CA LYS A 60 -19.69 -0.21 -16.87
C LYS A 60 -19.50 1.20 -17.42
N GLY A 61 -19.63 2.21 -16.57
CA GLY A 61 -19.55 3.61 -16.98
C GLY A 61 -18.45 4.38 -16.28
N THR A 62 -18.11 5.53 -16.85
CA THR A 62 -17.07 6.44 -16.35
C THR A 62 -17.67 7.82 -16.16
N ILE A 63 -17.24 8.50 -15.09
CA ILE A 63 -17.59 9.89 -14.83
C ILE A 63 -16.38 10.73 -15.20
N LEU A 64 -16.56 11.61 -16.19
CA LEU A 64 -15.53 12.55 -16.62
C LEU A 64 -15.80 13.91 -16.01
N SER A 65 -14.74 14.55 -15.53
CA SER A 65 -14.77 15.94 -15.13
C SER A 65 -13.96 16.77 -16.11
N VAL A 66 -14.46 17.98 -16.37
CA VAL A 66 -13.89 18.91 -17.33
C VAL A 66 -13.42 20.15 -16.59
N ASN A 67 -12.19 20.57 -16.85
CA ASN A 67 -11.68 21.83 -16.36
C ASN A 67 -11.06 22.64 -17.49
N LYS A 68 -11.20 23.97 -17.44
CA LYS A 68 -10.52 24.87 -18.36
C LYS A 68 -9.13 25.14 -17.80
N ASP A 69 -8.11 24.58 -18.44
CA ASP A 69 -6.73 24.63 -17.98
C ASP A 69 -5.87 25.22 -19.11
N PRO A 70 -5.23 26.40 -18.92
CA PRO A 70 -4.30 26.97 -19.90
C PRO A 70 -3.04 26.10 -20.12
N GLY A 71 -2.92 24.99 -19.40
CA GLY A 71 -1.88 24.00 -19.55
C GLY A 71 -0.65 24.35 -18.74
N LYS A 72 0.46 23.70 -19.09
CA LYS A 72 1.69 23.77 -18.29
C LYS A 72 2.58 24.98 -18.64
N ILE A 73 2.24 25.72 -19.71
CA ILE A 73 3.06 26.81 -20.25
C ILE A 73 3.37 27.88 -19.18
N PRO A 74 2.40 28.37 -18.37
CA PRO A 74 2.70 29.38 -17.34
C PRO A 74 3.67 28.87 -16.28
N THR A 75 3.52 27.60 -15.87
CA THR A 75 4.39 26.96 -14.87
C THR A 75 5.82 26.79 -15.38
N TYR A 76 5.98 26.32 -16.62
CA TYR A 76 7.31 26.18 -17.24
C TYR A 76 7.99 27.53 -17.46
N LEU A 77 7.23 28.58 -17.80
CA LEU A 77 7.77 29.93 -17.89
C LEU A 77 8.32 30.41 -16.53
N GLY A 78 7.59 30.15 -15.45
CA GLY A 78 8.06 30.45 -14.09
C GLY A 78 9.35 29.71 -13.72
N TYR A 79 9.42 28.40 -14.00
CA TYR A 79 10.65 27.63 -13.77
C TYR A 79 11.82 28.13 -14.64
N ALA A 80 11.56 28.48 -15.90
CA ALA A 80 12.58 29.06 -16.78
C ALA A 80 13.11 30.39 -16.21
N MET A 81 12.24 31.28 -15.72
CA MET A 81 12.66 32.52 -15.07
C MET A 81 13.46 32.28 -13.79
N LEU A 82 13.10 31.27 -12.98
CA LEU A 82 13.88 30.91 -11.78
C LEU A 82 15.27 30.39 -12.13
N ILE A 83 15.37 29.52 -13.14
CA ILE A 83 16.66 28.99 -13.61
C ILE A 83 17.52 30.14 -14.17
N LEU A 84 16.94 31.02 -14.98
CA LEU A 84 17.63 32.19 -15.52
C LEU A 84 18.10 33.13 -14.38
N GLY A 85 17.27 33.36 -13.37
CA GLY A 85 17.63 34.15 -12.19
C GLY A 85 18.77 33.52 -11.38
N ALA A 86 18.75 32.19 -11.20
CA ALA A 86 19.82 31.46 -10.53
C ALA A 86 21.14 31.51 -11.33
N LEU A 87 21.07 31.32 -12.65
CA LEU A 87 22.23 31.46 -13.54
C LEU A 87 22.79 32.90 -13.50
N TRP A 88 21.91 33.90 -13.50
CA TRP A 88 22.31 35.30 -13.37
C TRP A 88 23.03 35.57 -12.04
N LEU A 89 22.56 34.98 -10.94
CA LEU A 89 23.21 35.11 -9.63
C LEU A 89 24.62 34.51 -9.59
N LEU A 90 24.87 33.43 -10.34
CA LEU A 90 26.19 32.82 -10.45
C LEU A 90 27.17 33.66 -11.29
N LEU A 91 26.66 34.37 -12.29
CA LEU A 91 27.43 35.20 -13.23
C LEU A 91 27.62 36.65 -12.74
N ASP A 92 26.84 37.09 -11.75
CA ASP A 92 26.95 38.43 -11.18
C ASP A 92 28.30 38.63 -10.47
N LYS A 93 29.16 39.45 -11.08
CA LYS A 93 30.52 39.80 -10.61
C LYS A 93 30.53 40.40 -9.20
N ASN A 94 29.43 41.02 -8.76
CA ASN A 94 29.27 41.62 -7.43
C ASN A 94 28.55 40.70 -6.43
N GLY A 95 28.11 39.53 -6.89
CA GLY A 95 27.32 38.56 -6.14
C GLY A 95 28.07 37.94 -4.96
N ARG A 96 27.31 37.58 -3.92
CA ARG A 96 27.85 36.91 -2.71
C ARG A 96 28.52 35.58 -3.04
N PHE A 97 28.06 34.87 -4.08
CA PHE A 97 28.64 33.60 -4.52
C PHE A 97 30.10 33.74 -4.94
N LEU A 98 30.44 34.72 -5.80
CA LEU A 98 31.84 34.95 -6.21
C LEU A 98 32.70 35.48 -5.06
N LYS A 99 32.15 36.28 -4.13
CA LYS A 99 32.85 36.68 -2.90
C LYS A 99 33.18 35.47 -2.02
N LEU A 100 32.21 34.57 -1.83
CA LEU A 100 32.39 33.34 -1.05
C LEU A 100 33.32 32.34 -1.75
N SER A 101 33.25 32.22 -3.08
CA SER A 101 34.17 31.40 -3.87
C SER A 101 35.62 31.87 -3.72
N ARG A 102 35.86 33.19 -3.77
CA ARG A 102 37.18 33.78 -3.49
C ARG A 102 37.64 33.51 -2.05
N PHE A 103 36.73 33.60 -1.08
CA PHE A 103 37.00 33.28 0.32
C PHE A 103 37.36 31.79 0.53
N LEU A 104 36.58 30.87 -0.05
CA LEU A 104 36.85 29.42 -0.01
C LEU A 104 38.10 29.01 -0.78
N LYS A 105 38.54 29.79 -1.78
CA LYS A 105 39.84 29.58 -2.43
C LYS A 105 41.00 30.06 -1.56
N SER A 106 40.77 31.07 -0.72
CA SER A 106 41.78 31.63 0.20
C SER A 106 42.01 30.75 1.44
N GLN A 107 40.98 30.03 1.88
CA GLN A 107 41.01 29.16 3.03
C GLN A 107 41.06 27.72 2.48
N GLN A 108 42.08 26.92 2.75
CA GLN A 108 42.31 25.58 2.15
C GLN A 108 41.25 24.50 2.51
N VAL A 109 40.00 24.90 2.82
CA VAL A 109 38.87 24.05 3.24
C VAL A 109 38.37 23.11 2.15
N ALA A 110 38.56 23.43 0.86
CA ALA A 110 38.18 22.55 -0.24
C ALA A 110 38.93 21.19 -0.20
N SER A 111 40.22 21.21 0.17
CA SER A 111 41.02 20.00 0.34
C SER A 111 40.54 19.13 1.50
N PHE A 112 40.01 19.75 2.56
CA PHE A 112 39.51 19.04 3.73
C PHE A 112 38.17 18.33 3.45
N LEU A 113 37.29 18.97 2.67
CA LEU A 113 36.01 18.37 2.26
C LEU A 113 36.20 17.23 1.25
N LEU A 114 37.18 17.34 0.34
CA LEU A 114 37.51 16.28 -0.61
C LEU A 114 38.08 15.04 0.11
N ALA A 115 38.93 15.26 1.12
CA ALA A 115 39.45 14.18 1.96
C ALA A 115 38.34 13.46 2.74
N LEU A 116 37.32 14.19 3.21
CA LEU A 116 36.18 13.60 3.94
C LEU A 116 35.31 12.69 3.06
N ILE A 117 35.18 13.01 1.76
CA ILE A 117 34.43 12.19 0.80
C ILE A 117 35.22 10.93 0.41
N LEU A 118 36.55 11.02 0.35
CA LEU A 118 37.43 9.88 0.01
C LEU A 118 37.60 8.86 1.14
N ILE A 119 37.28 9.20 2.39
CA ILE A 119 37.43 8.31 3.56
C ILE A 119 36.15 7.47 3.83
N SER A 120 35.06 7.68 3.08
CA SER A 120 33.89 6.80 3.20
C SER A 120 34.19 5.40 2.63
N PRO A 121 34.10 4.31 3.41
CA PRO A 121 34.38 2.98 2.90
C PRO A 121 33.28 2.54 1.92
N PHE A 122 33.65 2.43 0.65
CA PHE A 122 32.92 1.64 -0.35
C PHE A 122 32.96 0.17 0.11
N THR A 123 31.90 -0.31 0.76
CA THR A 123 31.79 -1.74 1.10
C THR A 123 31.29 -2.50 -0.12
N SER A 124 32.19 -3.27 -0.74
CA SER A 124 31.87 -4.22 -1.81
C SER A 124 31.33 -5.50 -1.17
N SER A 125 30.06 -5.83 -1.37
CA SER A 125 29.52 -7.15 -1.00
C SER A 125 29.80 -8.14 -2.12
N PHE A 126 30.74 -9.06 -1.89
CA PHE A 126 30.95 -10.24 -2.74
C PHE A 126 29.94 -11.33 -2.32
N ALA A 127 29.03 -11.71 -3.23
CA ALA A 127 28.17 -12.87 -3.05
C ALA A 127 28.91 -14.13 -3.55
N ASN A 128 29.12 -15.09 -2.65
CA ASN A 128 29.57 -16.44 -3.00
C ASN A 128 28.37 -17.29 -3.39
N GLU A 129 28.37 -17.80 -4.60
CA GLU A 129 27.37 -18.73 -5.14
C GLU A 129 27.75 -20.16 -4.72
N GLY A 130 27.14 -20.64 -3.64
CA GLY A 130 27.25 -22.03 -3.22
C GLY A 130 26.25 -22.89 -3.99
N GLN A 131 26.74 -23.89 -4.73
CA GLN A 131 25.94 -24.95 -5.33
C GLN A 131 25.10 -25.67 -4.25
N ILE A 132 23.78 -25.66 -4.40
CA ILE A 132 22.86 -26.45 -3.57
C ILE A 132 22.33 -27.61 -4.42
N ASP A 133 22.71 -28.83 -4.05
CA ASP A 133 22.24 -30.07 -4.65
C ASP A 133 20.72 -30.26 -4.48
N MET A 134 20.02 -30.42 -5.60
CA MET A 134 18.58 -30.66 -5.68
C MET A 134 18.26 -32.16 -5.70
N HIS A 135 18.39 -32.86 -4.57
CA HIS A 135 17.79 -34.20 -4.41
C HIS A 135 16.56 -34.13 -3.51
N GLY A 136 15.39 -34.08 -4.15
CA GLY A 136 14.08 -34.18 -3.52
C GLY A 136 13.82 -35.61 -3.02
N GLY A 137 13.96 -35.81 -1.72
CA GLY A 137 13.58 -37.04 -1.03
C GLY A 137 12.36 -36.85 -0.13
N LYS A 138 11.24 -37.48 -0.55
CA LYS A 138 10.02 -37.79 0.22
C LYS A 138 9.10 -36.62 0.62
N SER A 139 8.09 -36.39 -0.22
CA SER A 139 6.85 -35.71 0.18
C SER A 139 6.17 -36.48 1.32
N ALA A 140 6.07 -35.86 2.49
CA ALA A 140 5.16 -36.32 3.54
C ALA A 140 3.72 -35.97 3.14
N LYS A 141 2.85 -36.98 3.06
CA LYS A 141 1.40 -36.82 2.91
C LYS A 141 0.86 -36.04 4.12
N ILE A 142 0.18 -34.92 3.89
CA ILE A 142 -0.64 -34.25 4.90
C ILE A 142 -2.08 -34.72 4.70
N GLU A 143 -2.56 -35.55 5.63
CA GLU A 143 -3.97 -35.91 5.77
C GLU A 143 -4.80 -34.67 6.14
N ARG A 144 -5.84 -34.41 5.35
CA ARG A 144 -6.89 -33.45 5.68
C ARG A 144 -7.90 -34.14 6.58
N GLN A 145 -7.93 -33.80 7.86
CA GLN A 145 -9.08 -34.09 8.72
C GLN A 145 -10.04 -32.89 8.72
N SER A 146 -11.25 -33.17 8.26
CA SER A 146 -12.47 -32.37 8.42
C SER A 146 -13.13 -32.74 9.74
N VAL A 147 -13.50 -31.76 10.57
CA VAL A 147 -14.57 -31.92 11.57
C VAL A 147 -15.29 -30.58 11.80
N GLU A 148 -16.60 -30.61 11.59
CA GLU A 148 -17.58 -29.61 12.01
C GLU A 148 -18.01 -29.77 13.48
N ASN A 149 -18.60 -28.68 14.00
CA ASN A 149 -19.61 -28.57 15.07
C ASN A 149 -19.22 -28.09 16.49
N PRO A 150 -20.16 -27.36 17.15
CA PRO A 150 -19.87 -26.20 17.98
C PRO A 150 -20.30 -26.42 19.44
N ALA A 151 -19.34 -26.43 20.35
CA ALA A 151 -19.59 -26.24 21.77
C ALA A 151 -18.32 -25.69 22.41
N ASN A 152 -18.47 -24.84 23.42
CA ASN A 152 -17.43 -24.31 24.30
C ASN A 152 -16.67 -23.06 23.81
N LYS A 153 -17.35 -21.91 23.92
CA LYS A 153 -16.73 -20.57 23.76
C LYS A 153 -15.64 -20.29 24.82
N GLU A 154 -15.65 -20.97 25.96
CA GLU A 154 -14.62 -20.81 27.01
C GLU A 154 -13.36 -21.65 26.72
N ASP A 155 -13.51 -22.89 26.24
CA ASP A 155 -12.37 -23.74 25.79
C ASP A 155 -11.67 -23.18 24.55
N SER A 156 -12.42 -22.48 23.68
CA SER A 156 -11.84 -21.84 22.50
C SER A 156 -10.86 -20.72 22.87
N LYS A 157 -11.18 -19.89 23.87
CA LYS A 157 -10.31 -18.76 24.27
C LYS A 157 -9.04 -19.23 24.98
N SER A 158 -9.14 -20.24 25.84
CA SER A 158 -7.98 -20.85 26.50
C SER A 158 -7.06 -21.56 25.50
N ALA A 159 -7.63 -22.32 24.56
CA ALA A 159 -6.88 -22.97 23.49
C ALA A 159 -6.20 -21.98 22.55
N ILE A 160 -6.83 -20.84 22.24
CA ILE A 160 -6.19 -19.74 21.49
C ILE A 160 -5.00 -19.20 22.27
N LEU A 161 -5.17 -18.89 23.56
CA LEU A 161 -4.09 -18.36 24.40
C LEU A 161 -2.92 -19.35 24.53
N GLU A 162 -3.21 -20.65 24.60
CA GLU A 162 -2.21 -21.72 24.64
C GLU A 162 -1.43 -21.79 23.32
N ARG A 163 -2.11 -21.79 22.17
CA ARG A 163 -1.45 -21.72 20.85
C ARG A 163 -0.57 -20.48 20.69
N LEU A 164 -1.03 -19.32 21.16
CA LEU A 164 -0.23 -18.08 21.15
C LEU A 164 1.01 -18.20 22.06
N LYS A 165 0.88 -18.84 23.22
CA LYS A 165 2.03 -19.10 24.12
C LYS A 165 3.05 -20.01 23.44
N HIS A 166 2.62 -21.11 22.84
CA HIS A 166 3.52 -22.03 22.13
C HIS A 166 4.20 -21.34 20.94
N LEU A 167 3.47 -20.54 20.18
CA LEU A 167 4.04 -19.76 19.07
C LEU A 167 5.13 -18.81 19.60
N ARG A 168 4.90 -18.16 20.75
CA ARG A 168 5.90 -17.30 21.39
C ARG A 168 7.15 -18.05 21.83
N GLU A 169 6.98 -19.25 22.36
CA GLU A 169 8.05 -20.04 22.98
C GLU A 169 8.92 -20.75 21.93
N TYR A 170 8.29 -21.41 20.96
CA TYR A 170 9.00 -22.22 19.97
C TYR A 170 9.51 -21.43 18.76
N SER A 171 9.06 -20.20 18.52
CA SER A 171 9.48 -19.45 17.34
C SER A 171 10.86 -18.78 17.49
N LYS A 172 11.38 -18.56 18.70
CA LYS A 172 12.56 -17.70 18.92
C LYS A 172 13.81 -18.15 18.14
N ASP A 173 14.04 -19.45 18.04
CA ASP A 173 15.24 -19.99 17.37
C ASP A 173 15.03 -20.18 15.86
N HIS A 174 13.80 -20.52 15.43
CA HIS A 174 13.47 -20.77 14.03
C HIS A 174 13.20 -19.50 13.21
N LEU A 175 12.92 -18.36 13.86
CA LEU A 175 12.58 -17.11 13.17
C LEU A 175 13.76 -16.42 12.50
N LYS A 176 15.01 -16.62 12.94
CA LYS A 176 16.16 -15.86 12.42
C LYS A 176 16.37 -16.03 10.91
N ALA A 177 16.22 -17.25 10.40
CA ALA A 177 16.33 -17.52 8.97
C ALA A 177 15.10 -17.03 8.21
N PHE A 178 13.90 -17.25 8.78
CA PHE A 178 12.63 -16.88 8.17
C PHE A 178 12.46 -15.35 8.05
N GLN A 179 12.92 -14.59 9.04
CA GLN A 179 12.92 -13.12 9.05
C GLN A 179 13.73 -12.51 7.90
N ARG A 180 14.78 -13.20 7.43
CA ARG A 180 15.67 -12.76 6.35
C ARG A 180 15.13 -13.11 4.97
N LEU A 181 14.05 -13.89 4.88
CA LEU A 181 13.46 -14.28 3.61
C LEU A 181 13.04 -13.03 2.85
N GLN A 182 13.52 -12.91 1.62
CA GLN A 182 13.18 -11.79 0.74
C GLN A 182 11.84 -12.07 0.10
N VAL A 183 10.93 -11.12 0.21
CA VAL A 183 9.56 -11.25 -0.27
C VAL A 183 9.18 -9.97 -1.01
N GLN A 184 8.45 -10.13 -2.11
CA GLN A 184 7.95 -9.01 -2.90
C GLN A 184 6.64 -8.48 -2.31
N ASP A 185 6.58 -7.16 -2.06
CA ASP A 185 5.34 -6.50 -1.66
C ASP A 185 4.38 -6.26 -2.84
N PHE A 186 3.19 -5.73 -2.54
CA PHE A 186 2.17 -5.43 -3.55
C PHE A 186 2.58 -4.32 -4.54
N ASP A 187 3.55 -3.49 -4.18
CA ASP A 187 4.11 -2.46 -5.05
C ASP A 187 5.27 -3.01 -5.90
N GLY A 188 5.59 -4.30 -5.77
CA GLY A 188 6.66 -4.98 -6.49
C GLY A 188 8.04 -4.84 -5.85
N ARG A 189 8.15 -4.21 -4.68
CA ARG A 189 9.42 -3.98 -3.97
C ARG A 189 9.81 -5.22 -3.16
N ILE A 190 11.05 -5.65 -3.32
CA ILE A 190 11.61 -6.77 -2.55
C ILE A 190 12.09 -6.23 -1.20
N LYS A 191 11.59 -6.81 -0.10
CA LYS A 191 12.06 -6.47 1.25
C LYS A 191 12.08 -7.71 2.15
N PRO A 192 12.81 -7.68 3.28
CA PRO A 192 12.82 -8.78 4.24
C PRO A 192 11.43 -9.02 4.82
N LEU A 193 11.10 -10.28 5.06
CA LEU A 193 9.82 -10.70 5.63
C LEU A 193 9.56 -10.06 7.00
N ASP A 194 10.62 -9.84 7.79
CA ASP A 194 10.52 -9.14 9.07
C ASP A 194 9.98 -7.70 8.91
N THR A 195 10.48 -6.97 7.91
CA THR A 195 10.01 -5.63 7.60
C THR A 195 8.54 -5.63 7.15
N ILE A 196 8.15 -6.57 6.28
CA ILE A 196 6.73 -6.72 5.87
C ILE A 196 5.85 -7.02 7.08
N SER A 197 6.32 -7.89 7.98
CA SER A 197 5.58 -8.27 9.17
C SER A 197 5.31 -7.06 10.05
N ILE A 198 6.33 -6.26 10.34
CA ILE A 198 6.21 -5.03 11.13
C ILE A 198 5.25 -4.05 10.44
N GLU A 199 5.42 -3.79 9.14
CA GLU A 199 4.57 -2.86 8.38
C GLU A 199 3.09 -3.29 8.43
N TYR A 200 2.79 -4.57 8.20
CA TYR A 200 1.41 -5.06 8.12
C TYR A 200 0.76 -5.08 9.50
N VAL A 201 1.47 -5.58 10.51
CA VAL A 201 1.01 -5.60 11.90
C VAL A 201 0.78 -4.17 12.41
N HIS A 202 1.71 -3.25 12.18
CA HIS A 202 1.55 -1.85 12.56
C HIS A 202 0.31 -1.22 11.90
N LYS A 203 0.08 -1.51 10.62
CA LYS A 203 -1.04 -0.95 9.87
C LYS A 203 -2.40 -1.46 10.36
N ILE A 204 -2.48 -2.74 10.72
CA ILE A 204 -3.68 -3.39 11.26
C ILE A 204 -3.94 -2.95 12.71
N LEU A 205 -2.92 -3.03 13.57
CA LEU A 205 -3.05 -2.91 15.03
C LEU A 205 -2.68 -1.53 15.59
N ARG A 206 -2.09 -0.63 14.80
CA ARG A 206 -1.45 0.62 15.25
C ARG A 206 -0.31 0.42 16.27
N LYS A 207 0.22 -0.81 16.35
CA LYS A 207 1.29 -1.24 17.25
C LYS A 207 2.13 -2.31 16.56
N ASP A 208 3.38 -2.43 16.96
CA ASP A 208 4.33 -3.42 16.39
C ASP A 208 4.28 -4.76 17.13
N ASP A 209 3.53 -4.80 18.23
CA ASP A 209 3.31 -5.98 19.06
C ASP A 209 1.81 -6.17 19.34
N PHE A 210 1.46 -7.41 19.68
CA PHE A 210 0.13 -7.73 20.15
C PHE A 210 0.18 -8.81 21.22
N GLN A 211 -0.35 -8.51 22.41
CA GLN A 211 -0.45 -9.46 23.53
C GLN A 211 0.88 -10.16 23.89
N GLY A 212 1.99 -9.43 23.77
CA GLY A 212 3.34 -9.96 24.07
C GLY A 212 3.95 -10.81 22.95
N LEU A 213 3.35 -10.80 21.75
CA LEU A 213 3.91 -11.35 20.52
C LEU A 213 4.53 -10.23 19.70
N ASN A 214 5.69 -10.49 19.10
CA ASN A 214 6.28 -9.58 18.13
C ASN A 214 5.54 -9.65 16.78
N ALA A 215 5.75 -8.67 15.89
CA ALA A 215 5.05 -8.61 14.60
C ALA A 215 5.15 -9.90 13.77
N MET A 216 6.31 -10.54 13.74
CA MET A 216 6.51 -11.80 13.02
C MET A 216 5.65 -12.93 13.60
N GLN A 217 5.61 -13.06 14.93
CA GLN A 217 4.78 -14.04 15.63
C GLN A 217 3.30 -13.79 15.43
N VAL A 218 2.88 -12.52 15.45
CA VAL A 218 1.50 -12.12 15.14
C VAL A 218 1.12 -12.53 13.72
N LEU A 219 1.98 -12.21 12.75
CA LEU A 219 1.77 -12.55 11.35
C LEU A 219 1.69 -14.06 11.14
N LEU A 220 2.59 -14.84 11.74
CA LEU A 220 2.53 -16.30 11.69
C LEU A 220 1.28 -16.86 12.37
N GLY A 221 0.85 -16.26 13.47
CA GLY A 221 -0.40 -16.61 14.14
C GLY A 221 -1.60 -16.45 13.21
N ILE A 222 -1.70 -15.29 12.55
CA ILE A 222 -2.77 -14.99 11.58
C ILE A 222 -2.76 -16.01 10.44
N MET A 223 -1.57 -16.34 9.92
CA MET A 223 -1.41 -17.27 8.80
C MET A 223 -1.76 -18.73 9.17
N PHE A 224 -1.23 -19.25 10.28
CA PHE A 224 -1.39 -20.66 10.65
C PHE A 224 -2.72 -20.95 11.35
N PHE A 225 -3.30 -19.95 12.02
CA PHE A 225 -4.54 -20.11 12.78
C PHE A 225 -5.63 -19.13 12.33
N PRO A 226 -5.98 -19.07 11.03
CA PRO A 226 -6.90 -18.06 10.50
C PRO A 226 -8.29 -18.11 11.16
N ASN A 227 -8.77 -19.30 11.51
CA ASN A 227 -10.06 -19.48 12.19
C ASN A 227 -10.11 -18.77 13.54
N ASP A 228 -9.03 -18.85 14.33
CA ASP A 228 -8.91 -18.22 15.63
C ASP A 228 -8.84 -16.69 15.46
N TRP A 229 -7.94 -16.24 14.59
CA TRP A 229 -7.64 -14.82 14.38
C TRP A 229 -8.77 -14.03 13.73
N ARG A 230 -9.72 -14.68 13.04
CA ARG A 230 -10.95 -14.01 12.56
C ARG A 230 -11.79 -13.43 13.69
N SER A 231 -11.72 -14.00 14.89
CA SER A 231 -12.49 -13.57 16.07
C SER A 231 -11.74 -12.60 16.98
N VAL A 232 -10.44 -12.42 16.76
CA VAL A 232 -9.58 -11.55 17.58
C VAL A 232 -9.81 -10.09 17.18
N LYS A 233 -10.10 -9.24 18.17
CA LYS A 233 -10.28 -7.79 18.00
C LYS A 233 -8.94 -7.08 17.80
N MET A 234 -8.39 -7.18 16.59
CA MET A 234 -7.09 -6.60 16.25
C MET A 234 -7.16 -5.38 15.34
N ILE A 235 -8.21 -5.26 14.51
CA ILE A 235 -8.33 -4.23 13.48
C ILE A 235 -8.71 -2.91 14.14
N TYR A 236 -7.82 -1.92 14.11
CA TYR A 236 -8.10 -0.61 14.69
C TYR A 236 -9.20 0.14 13.92
N THR A 237 -10.04 0.89 14.61
CA THR A 237 -11.05 1.81 14.06
C THR A 237 -11.02 3.13 14.83
N SER A 238 -11.09 4.27 14.14
CA SER A 238 -11.02 5.58 14.82
C SER A 238 -12.41 6.12 15.14
N ASN A 239 -13.38 5.94 14.24
CA ASN A 239 -14.66 6.61 14.31
C ASN A 239 -15.77 5.74 14.92
N LYS A 240 -16.51 6.30 15.90
CA LYS A 240 -17.68 5.64 16.52
C LYS A 240 -18.81 5.40 15.53
N ALA A 241 -19.01 6.28 14.56
CA ALA A 241 -20.04 6.12 13.53
C ALA A 241 -19.78 4.88 12.66
N LEU A 242 -18.53 4.60 12.32
CA LEU A 242 -18.15 3.39 11.58
C LEU A 242 -18.44 2.12 12.40
N ARG A 243 -18.13 2.13 13.70
CA ARG A 243 -18.46 1.02 14.61
C ARG A 243 -19.96 0.77 14.70
N LYS A 244 -20.76 1.85 14.72
CA LYS A 244 -22.22 1.77 14.69
C LYS A 244 -22.73 1.09 13.42
N LEU A 245 -22.15 1.42 12.26
CA LEU A 245 -22.50 0.79 10.97
C LEU A 245 -22.14 -0.70 10.92
N ILE A 246 -20.99 -1.08 11.50
CA ILE A 246 -20.54 -2.48 11.56
C ILE A 246 -21.37 -3.29 12.56
N GLY A 247 -21.88 -2.64 13.62
CA GLY A 247 -22.64 -3.27 14.70
C GLY A 247 -21.76 -3.71 15.88
N THR A 248 -20.64 -3.03 16.11
CA THR A 248 -19.71 -3.32 17.22
C THR A 248 -19.86 -2.30 18.35
N PRO A 249 -19.46 -2.63 19.60
CA PRO A 249 -19.50 -1.69 20.72
C PRO A 249 -18.79 -0.36 20.39
N LEU A 250 -19.42 0.76 20.75
CA LEU A 250 -18.91 2.10 20.42
C LEU A 250 -17.66 2.47 21.21
N ASP A 251 -17.43 1.82 22.35
CA ASP A 251 -16.31 2.13 23.25
C ASP A 251 -15.04 1.34 22.94
N GLU A 252 -15.13 0.32 22.08
CA GLU A 252 -13.97 -0.46 21.65
C GLU A 252 -13.34 0.15 20.40
N SER A 253 -12.04 0.47 20.48
CA SER A 253 -11.28 0.99 19.33
C SER A 253 -10.81 -0.07 18.34
N ARG A 254 -11.18 -1.33 18.55
CA ARG A 254 -10.76 -2.46 17.72
C ARG A 254 -11.94 -3.37 17.42
N ILE A 255 -12.00 -3.85 16.19
CA ILE A 255 -13.01 -4.80 15.71
C ILE A 255 -12.34 -6.11 15.30
N ALA A 256 -13.11 -7.20 15.28
CA ALA A 256 -12.65 -8.46 14.72
C ALA A 256 -12.92 -8.53 13.22
N PHE A 257 -12.15 -9.35 12.49
CA PHE A 257 -12.38 -9.56 11.06
C PHE A 257 -13.78 -10.12 10.78
N ARG A 258 -14.31 -10.99 11.64
CA ARG A 258 -15.67 -11.52 11.47
C ARG A 258 -16.76 -10.45 11.60
N ASP A 259 -16.53 -9.38 12.35
CA ASP A 259 -17.56 -8.37 12.63
C ASP A 259 -17.96 -7.58 11.37
N VAL A 260 -17.09 -7.51 10.37
CA VAL A 260 -17.31 -6.76 9.11
C VAL A 260 -18.00 -7.58 8.01
N PHE A 261 -18.27 -8.86 8.25
CA PHE A 261 -19.01 -9.72 7.33
C PHE A 261 -20.36 -10.15 7.94
N ASP A 262 -21.40 -10.20 7.11
CA ASP A 262 -22.71 -10.76 7.44
C ASP A 262 -23.11 -11.85 6.42
N SER A 263 -24.35 -12.35 6.50
CA SER A 263 -24.89 -13.33 5.55
C SER A 263 -24.98 -12.84 4.11
N ARG A 264 -24.92 -11.51 3.87
CA ARG A 264 -24.93 -10.88 2.55
C ARG A 264 -23.51 -10.54 2.06
N GLY A 265 -22.48 -10.75 2.89
CA GLY A 265 -21.09 -10.54 2.55
C GLY A 265 -20.46 -9.38 3.31
N TYR A 266 -19.61 -8.60 2.63
CA TYR A 266 -18.84 -7.52 3.24
C TYR A 266 -19.70 -6.28 3.49
N LYS A 267 -19.91 -5.91 4.77
CA LYS A 267 -20.81 -4.84 5.19
C LYS A 267 -20.44 -3.46 4.65
N LEU A 268 -19.14 -3.19 4.45
CA LEU A 268 -18.67 -1.86 4.02
C LEU A 268 -18.53 -1.73 2.51
N LYS A 269 -18.84 -2.78 1.72
CA LYS A 269 -18.61 -2.79 0.27
C LYS A 269 -19.16 -1.54 -0.44
N ASN A 270 -20.46 -1.30 -0.33
CA ASN A 270 -21.12 -0.19 -1.01
C ASN A 270 -20.61 1.18 -0.52
N LEU A 271 -20.28 1.28 0.77
CA LEU A 271 -19.76 2.51 1.36
C LEU A 271 -18.33 2.80 0.89
N VAL A 272 -17.49 1.78 0.77
CA VAL A 272 -16.14 1.88 0.21
C VAL A 272 -16.21 2.32 -1.25
N GLU A 273 -17.11 1.72 -2.03
CA GLU A 273 -17.34 2.12 -3.43
C GLU A 273 -17.77 3.58 -3.53
N GLU A 274 -18.79 4.01 -2.77
CA GLU A 274 -19.24 5.41 -2.72
C GLU A 274 -18.11 6.37 -2.32
N VAL A 275 -17.31 6.02 -1.32
CA VAL A 275 -16.19 6.86 -0.87
C VAL A 275 -15.07 6.95 -1.91
N ASN A 276 -14.80 5.86 -2.64
CA ASN A 276 -13.80 5.86 -3.70
C ASN A 276 -14.19 6.76 -4.88
N GLN A 277 -15.49 6.93 -5.13
CA GLN A 277 -16.01 7.87 -6.13
C GLN A 277 -15.85 9.34 -5.73
N LYS A 278 -15.74 9.63 -4.43
CA LYS A 278 -15.48 11.00 -3.94
C LYS A 278 -14.02 11.35 -4.19
N SER A 279 -13.79 12.58 -4.67
CA SER A 279 -12.43 13.13 -4.79
C SER A 279 -11.77 13.19 -3.41
N PRO A 280 -10.43 13.04 -3.29
CA PRO A 280 -9.75 13.04 -1.99
C PRO A 280 -10.07 14.26 -1.10
N ASN A 281 -10.33 15.42 -1.72
CA ASN A 281 -10.65 16.67 -1.02
C ASN A 281 -12.10 16.73 -0.53
N ALA A 282 -13.01 15.98 -1.15
CA ALA A 282 -14.42 15.91 -0.77
C ALA A 282 -14.70 14.87 0.34
N ARG A 283 -13.70 14.07 0.72
CA ARG A 283 -13.84 13.00 1.72
C ARG A 283 -13.83 13.55 3.15
N ASN A 284 -14.89 13.25 3.90
CA ASN A 284 -14.99 13.59 5.31
C ASN A 284 -14.15 12.62 6.19
N GLU A 285 -14.16 12.81 7.52
CA GLU A 285 -13.39 11.94 8.43
C GLU A 285 -13.89 10.49 8.46
N LEU A 286 -15.20 10.28 8.33
CA LEU A 286 -15.80 8.94 8.27
C LEU A 286 -15.35 8.22 7.00
N ASP A 287 -15.41 8.89 5.85
CA ASP A 287 -14.96 8.39 4.55
C ASP A 287 -13.50 7.93 4.63
N LYS A 288 -12.63 8.75 5.23
CA LYS A 288 -11.21 8.41 5.43
C LYS A 288 -11.01 7.21 6.37
N ASP A 289 -11.84 7.05 7.40
CA ASP A 289 -11.76 5.89 8.30
C ASP A 289 -12.27 4.61 7.63
N VAL A 290 -13.33 4.70 6.83
CA VAL A 290 -13.86 3.58 6.02
C VAL A 290 -12.77 3.01 5.12
N LEU A 291 -12.07 3.86 4.36
CA LEU A 291 -10.98 3.41 3.48
C LEU A 291 -9.81 2.78 4.26
N LYS A 292 -9.45 3.35 5.42
CA LYS A 292 -8.39 2.79 6.26
C LYS A 292 -8.78 1.43 6.83
N VAL A 293 -10.04 1.25 7.22
CA VAL A 293 -10.54 -0.04 7.72
C VAL A 293 -10.61 -1.06 6.60
N ASP A 294 -11.08 -0.67 5.41
CA ASP A 294 -11.06 -1.52 4.21
C ASP A 294 -9.65 -2.02 3.88
N GLU A 295 -8.68 -1.11 3.87
CA GLU A 295 -7.27 -1.43 3.66
C GLU A 295 -6.75 -2.44 4.69
N ARG A 296 -7.08 -2.27 5.98
CA ARG A 296 -6.72 -3.22 7.04
C ARG A 296 -7.37 -4.59 6.85
N ILE A 297 -8.63 -4.62 6.43
CA ILE A 297 -9.37 -5.86 6.18
C ILE A 297 -8.75 -6.62 5.00
N ASN A 298 -8.41 -5.92 3.93
CA ASN A 298 -7.73 -6.51 2.77
C ASN A 298 -6.34 -7.06 3.16
N LEU A 299 -5.58 -6.36 4.01
CA LEU A 299 -4.31 -6.88 4.53
C LEU A 299 -4.51 -8.16 5.36
N VAL A 300 -5.51 -8.18 6.24
CA VAL A 300 -5.82 -9.38 7.04
C VAL A 300 -6.24 -10.55 6.14
N TYR A 301 -7.05 -10.28 5.10
CA TYR A 301 -7.45 -11.28 4.12
C TYR A 301 -6.23 -11.85 3.36
N THR A 302 -5.32 -10.99 2.91
CA THR A 302 -4.04 -11.39 2.30
C THR A 302 -3.20 -12.27 3.24
N LEU A 303 -3.14 -11.92 4.53
CA LEU A 303 -2.40 -12.71 5.51
C LEU A 303 -3.02 -14.10 5.69
N PHE A 304 -4.36 -14.20 5.71
CA PHE A 304 -5.06 -15.49 5.77
C PHE A 304 -4.85 -16.35 4.53
N SER A 305 -4.74 -15.74 3.35
CA SER A 305 -4.50 -16.45 2.09
C SER A 305 -3.01 -16.73 1.81
N ALA A 306 -2.12 -16.26 2.70
CA ALA A 306 -0.66 -16.29 2.52
C ALA A 306 -0.17 -15.65 1.20
N GLN A 307 -0.99 -14.85 0.53
CA GLN A 307 -0.69 -14.26 -0.79
C GLN A 307 0.45 -13.24 -0.76
N PHE A 308 0.84 -12.76 0.42
CA PHE A 308 1.98 -11.88 0.58
C PHE A 308 3.32 -12.61 0.43
N LEU A 309 3.38 -13.94 0.58
CA LEU A 309 4.60 -14.74 0.41
C LEU A 309 4.94 -14.94 -1.08
N ARG A 310 5.14 -13.86 -1.81
CA ARG A 310 5.67 -13.90 -3.19
C ARG A 310 7.19 -13.99 -3.15
N ILE A 311 7.67 -15.22 -3.08
CA ILE A 311 9.12 -15.55 -3.04
C ILE A 311 9.71 -15.58 -4.45
N PHE A 312 8.89 -15.95 -5.45
CA PHE A 312 9.29 -15.92 -6.85
C PHE A 312 8.51 -14.84 -7.59
N PRO A 313 9.17 -14.00 -8.40
CA PRO A 313 8.48 -13.09 -9.30
C PRO A 313 7.65 -13.91 -10.30
N SER A 314 6.38 -13.55 -10.45
CA SER A 314 5.52 -14.01 -11.55
C SER A 314 5.83 -13.26 -12.83
#